data_AF-A0A7I7PK32-F1
#
_entry.id   AF-A0A7I7PK32-F1
#
_cell.length_a   1.000
_cell.length_b   1.000
_cell.length_c   1.000
_cell.angle_alpha   90.00
_cell.angle_beta   90.00
_cell.angle_gamma   90.00
#
_symmetry.space_group_name_H-M   'P 1'
#
loop_
_entity.id
_entity.type
_entity.pdbx_description
1 polymer ?
#
loop_
_entity_poly.entity_id
_entity_poly.type
_entity_poly.pdbx_seq_one_letter_code
_entity_poly.pdbx_strand_id
1 'polypeptide(L)'
;MIGFHDALVLRPLGLKPDRPRDDPRRRWELTFDRLCAAFDCGDVLERVVEVPAVGNNPPARRELTTLLSRLTQDVLVHTWDLARAVGVDDRLDPDWCAMFFEQLPADRDTRSASGMFAAPVPIDDDADIQSKLLARLGRDRSWEARADAKAPKRAPFEGL
;
A
#
# COMPACT_ATOMS: atom_id res chain seq x y z
N MET A 1 5.67 3.07 -3.32
CA MET A 1 4.48 2.21 -3.50
C MET A 1 4.27 1.71 -4.94
N ILE A 2 4.27 2.54 -5.98
CA ILE A 2 3.90 2.11 -7.37
C ILE A 2 4.81 1.02 -7.95
N GLY A 3 6.06 0.91 -7.50
CA GLY A 3 7.02 -0.07 -8.03
C GLY A 3 6.59 -1.54 -7.92
N PHE A 4 5.83 -1.92 -6.89
CA PHE A 4 5.36 -3.30 -6.73
C PHE A 4 4.21 -3.64 -7.69
N HIS A 5 3.27 -2.71 -7.90
CA HIS A 5 2.21 -2.88 -8.91
C HIS A 5 2.82 -3.10 -10.31
N ASP A 6 3.90 -2.39 -10.63
CA ASP A 6 4.67 -2.60 -11.85
C ASP A 6 5.32 -3.98 -11.92
N ALA A 7 6.11 -4.32 -10.91
CA ALA A 7 6.96 -5.51 -10.94
C ALA A 7 6.15 -6.80 -10.83
N LEU A 8 5.07 -6.79 -10.06
CA LEU A 8 4.31 -7.98 -9.71
C LEU A 8 3.10 -8.20 -10.62
N VAL A 9 2.50 -7.14 -11.17
CA VAL A 9 1.25 -7.23 -11.94
C VAL A 9 1.40 -6.67 -13.35
N LEU A 10 1.71 -5.38 -13.50
CA LEU A 10 1.61 -4.73 -14.81
C LEU A 10 2.68 -5.18 -15.81
N ARG A 11 3.93 -5.43 -15.39
CA ARG A 11 4.96 -5.96 -16.31
C ARG A 11 4.68 -7.39 -16.74
N PRO A 12 4.37 -8.34 -15.84
CA PRO A 12 4.03 -9.70 -16.25
C PRO A 12 2.82 -9.77 -17.20
N LEU A 13 1.89 -8.82 -17.10
CA LEU A 13 0.75 -8.71 -18.00
C LEU A 13 1.02 -7.91 -19.29
N GLY A 14 2.21 -7.32 -19.44
CA GLY A 14 2.51 -6.45 -20.59
C GLY A 14 1.78 -5.10 -20.58
N LEU A 15 1.27 -4.67 -19.42
CA LEU A 15 0.44 -3.47 -19.24
C LEU A 15 1.15 -2.29 -18.57
N LYS A 16 2.48 -2.37 -18.39
CA LYS A 16 3.26 -1.30 -17.75
C LYS A 16 3.10 0.02 -18.55
N PRO A 17 2.57 1.10 -17.94
CA PRO A 17 2.45 2.39 -18.62
C PRO A 17 3.81 3.10 -18.70
N ASP A 18 3.97 3.97 -19.69
CA ASP A 18 4.96 5.03 -19.63
C ASP A 18 4.49 6.12 -18.66
N ARG A 19 5.39 6.62 -17.81
CA ARG A 19 5.01 7.57 -16.74
C ARG A 19 6.04 8.69 -16.58
N PRO A 20 5.58 9.94 -16.33
CA PRO A 20 6.49 11.02 -15.96
C PRO A 20 7.22 10.71 -14.65
N ARG A 21 8.41 11.29 -14.46
CA ARG A 21 9.20 11.11 -13.22
C ARG A 21 8.72 12.02 -12.09
N ASP A 22 8.35 13.26 -12.42
CA ASP A 22 8.19 14.34 -11.43
C ASP A 22 6.73 14.65 -11.06
N ASP A 23 5.78 13.83 -11.52
CA ASP A 23 4.36 13.98 -11.22
C ASP A 23 3.81 12.71 -10.53
N PRO A 24 3.80 12.65 -9.18
CA PRO A 24 3.33 11.48 -8.46
C PRO A 24 1.83 11.21 -8.66
N ARG A 25 1.01 12.25 -8.85
CA ARG A 25 -0.43 12.11 -9.11
C ARG A 25 -0.64 11.44 -10.46
N ARG A 26 -0.03 11.98 -11.51
CA ARG A 26 -0.15 11.42 -12.86
C ARG A 26 0.39 10.01 -12.94
N ARG A 27 1.46 9.70 -12.20
CA ARG A 27 1.98 8.33 -12.09
C ARG A 27 0.96 7.37 -11.49
N TRP A 28 0.22 7.78 -10.46
CA TRP A 28 -0.82 6.96 -9.85
C TRP A 28 -2.00 6.74 -10.79
N GLU A 29 -2.54 7.80 -11.40
CA GLU A 29 -3.64 7.72 -12.38
C GLU A 29 -3.32 6.71 -13.49
N LEU A 30 -2.15 6.84 -14.13
CA LEU A 30 -1.71 5.92 -15.18
C LEU A 30 -1.54 4.47 -14.69
N THR A 31 -1.22 4.27 -13.41
CA THR A 31 -1.15 2.92 -12.82
C THR A 31 -2.54 2.34 -12.64
N PHE A 32 -3.44 3.15 -12.09
CA PHE A 32 -4.82 2.77 -11.82
C PHE A 32 -5.55 2.41 -13.12
N ASP A 33 -5.43 3.23 -14.16
CA ASP A 33 -6.02 2.97 -15.48
C ASP A 33 -5.58 1.60 -16.04
N ARG A 34 -4.31 1.22 -15.85
CA ARG A 34 -3.78 -0.06 -16.33
C ARG A 34 -4.20 -1.24 -15.49
N LEU A 35 -4.43 -1.03 -14.19
CA LEU A 35 -5.04 -2.05 -13.34
C LEU A 35 -6.49 -2.27 -13.76
N CYS A 36 -7.28 -1.22 -13.97
CA CYS A 36 -8.65 -1.34 -14.49
C CYS A 36 -8.70 -2.11 -15.82
N ALA A 37 -7.84 -1.74 -16.78
CA ALA A 37 -7.75 -2.46 -18.06
C ALA A 37 -7.37 -3.94 -17.89
N ALA A 38 -6.59 -4.29 -16.87
CA ALA A 38 -6.29 -5.69 -16.56
C ALA A 38 -7.55 -6.44 -16.08
N PHE A 39 -8.36 -5.81 -15.22
CA PHE A 39 -9.62 -6.38 -14.73
C PHE A 39 -10.68 -6.50 -15.83
N ASP A 40 -10.72 -5.57 -16.79
CA ASP A 40 -11.66 -5.61 -17.91
C ASP A 40 -11.46 -6.82 -18.85
N CYS A 41 -10.27 -7.45 -18.83
CA CYS A 41 -10.01 -8.68 -19.59
C CYS A 41 -10.74 -9.91 -19.03
N GLY A 42 -11.27 -9.84 -17.79
CA GLY A 42 -12.10 -10.87 -17.17
C GLY A 42 -11.37 -12.12 -16.65
N ASP A 43 -10.17 -12.42 -17.14
CA ASP A 43 -9.41 -13.62 -16.78
C ASP A 43 -8.32 -13.35 -15.73
N VAL A 44 -8.14 -12.09 -15.30
CA VAL A 44 -7.06 -11.67 -14.39
C VAL A 44 -7.04 -12.46 -13.06
N LEU A 45 -8.20 -12.92 -12.60
CA LEU A 45 -8.34 -13.67 -11.35
C LEU A 45 -7.91 -15.14 -11.48
N GLU A 46 -7.75 -15.63 -12.71
CA GLU A 46 -7.36 -17.03 -13.00
C GLU A 46 -5.92 -17.13 -13.50
N ARG A 47 -5.23 -16.00 -13.68
CA ARG A 47 -3.88 -15.97 -14.25
C ARG A 47 -2.81 -16.36 -13.24
N VAL A 48 -1.85 -17.13 -13.74
CA VAL A 48 -0.55 -17.36 -13.09
C VAL A 48 0.52 -16.57 -13.83
N VAL A 49 1.33 -15.80 -13.10
CA VAL A 49 2.40 -14.99 -13.67
C VAL A 49 3.77 -15.39 -13.11
N GLU A 50 4.80 -15.23 -13.93
CA GLU A 50 6.19 -15.31 -13.50
C GLU A 50 6.58 -13.99 -12.83
N VAL A 51 6.88 -14.04 -11.54
CA VAL A 51 7.29 -12.89 -10.75
C VAL A 51 8.82 -12.86 -10.67
N PRO A 52 9.49 -11.72 -10.97
CA PRO A 52 10.94 -11.60 -10.84
C PRO A 52 11.38 -11.70 -9.37
N ALA A 53 12.69 -11.83 -9.13
CA ALA A 53 13.24 -11.69 -7.78
C ALA A 53 12.96 -10.29 -7.24
N VAL A 54 12.52 -10.20 -5.98
CA VAL A 54 12.18 -8.93 -5.31
C VAL A 54 12.66 -8.97 -3.87
N GLY A 55 13.61 -8.08 -3.53
CA GLY A 55 14.28 -8.12 -2.23
C GLY A 55 15.01 -9.45 -2.05
N ASN A 56 14.75 -10.12 -0.92
CA ASN A 56 15.31 -11.45 -0.62
C ASN A 56 14.45 -12.61 -1.17
N ASN A 57 13.37 -12.32 -1.90
CA ASN A 57 12.50 -13.35 -2.45
C ASN A 57 13.00 -13.78 -3.85
N PRO A 58 13.21 -15.08 -4.10
CA PRO A 58 13.62 -15.57 -5.41
C PRO A 58 12.48 -15.45 -6.45
N PRO A 59 12.80 -15.52 -7.77
CA PRO A 59 11.77 -15.54 -8.81
C PRO A 59 10.84 -16.74 -8.64
N ALA A 60 9.55 -16.54 -8.93
CA ALA A 60 8.58 -17.63 -8.78
C ALA A 60 7.28 -17.40 -9.56
N ARG A 61 6.61 -18.51 -9.90
CA ARG A 61 5.23 -18.52 -10.39
C ARG A 61 4.26 -18.21 -9.26
N ARG A 62 3.32 -17.30 -9.49
CA ARG A 62 2.31 -16.92 -8.51
C ARG A 62 0.96 -16.70 -9.17
N GLU A 63 -0.08 -17.16 -8.49
CA GLU A 63 -1.46 -16.77 -8.78
C GLU A 63 -1.60 -15.25 -8.63
N LEU A 64 -2.19 -14.61 -9.63
CA LEU A 64 -2.31 -13.17 -9.67
C LEU A 64 -3.24 -12.66 -8.55
N THR A 65 -4.24 -13.45 -8.15
CA THR A 65 -5.11 -13.18 -6.98
C THR A 65 -4.32 -13.04 -5.69
N THR A 66 -3.28 -13.84 -5.49
CA THR A 66 -2.42 -13.74 -4.31
C THR A 66 -1.62 -12.44 -4.32
N LEU A 67 -1.16 -11.99 -5.48
CA LEU A 67 -0.44 -10.72 -5.63
C LEU A 67 -1.39 -9.53 -5.44
N LEU A 68 -2.59 -9.61 -6.01
CA LEU A 68 -3.63 -8.58 -5.87
C LEU A 68 -4.03 -8.41 -4.40
N SER A 69 -4.26 -9.49 -3.65
CA SER A 69 -4.57 -9.39 -2.21
C SER A 69 -3.48 -8.63 -1.43
N ARG A 70 -2.20 -8.94 -1.68
CA ARG A 70 -1.08 -8.22 -1.05
C ARG A 70 -1.03 -6.74 -1.43
N LEU A 71 -1.21 -6.43 -2.71
CA LEU A 71 -1.19 -5.04 -3.18
C LEU A 71 -2.39 -4.24 -2.66
N THR A 72 -3.54 -4.88 -2.49
CA THR A 72 -4.71 -4.25 -1.84
C THR A 72 -4.41 -3.91 -0.37
N GLN A 73 -3.75 -4.81 0.37
CA GLN A 73 -3.28 -4.50 1.74
C GLN A 73 -2.31 -3.31 1.73
N ASP A 74 -1.34 -3.28 0.81
CA ASP A 74 -0.42 -2.15 0.69
C ASP A 74 -1.15 -0.83 0.43
N VAL A 75 -2.12 -0.81 -0.50
CA VAL A 75 -2.92 0.39 -0.80
C VAL A 75 -3.72 0.85 0.42
N LEU A 76 -4.35 -0.08 1.15
CA LEU A 76 -5.10 0.23 2.37
C LEU A 76 -4.21 0.91 3.41
N VAL A 77 -3.07 0.30 3.73
CA VAL A 77 -2.14 0.81 4.76
C VAL A 77 -1.53 2.14 4.35
N HIS A 78 -1.19 2.31 3.08
CA HIS A 78 -0.65 3.58 2.59
C HIS A 78 -1.70 4.68 2.43
N THR A 79 -2.98 4.32 2.33
CA THR A 79 -4.08 5.29 2.45
C THR A 79 -4.09 5.87 3.86
N TRP A 80 -3.91 5.04 4.89
CA TRP A 80 -3.72 5.51 6.28
C TRP A 80 -2.46 6.40 6.42
N ASP A 81 -1.31 5.96 5.89
CA ASP A 81 -0.07 6.74 5.95
C ASP A 81 -0.25 8.15 5.34
N LEU A 82 -0.91 8.23 4.17
CA LEU A 82 -1.13 9.50 3.48
C LEU A 82 -2.13 10.38 4.23
N ALA A 83 -3.24 9.82 4.71
CA ALA A 83 -4.24 10.55 5.48
C ALA A 83 -3.62 11.19 6.74
N ARG A 84 -2.80 10.41 7.46
CA ARG A 84 -2.01 10.90 8.59
C ARG A 84 -1.05 12.01 8.22
N ALA A 85 -0.28 11.83 7.15
CA ALA A 85 0.74 12.78 6.73
C ALA A 85 0.15 14.16 6.36
N VAL A 86 -1.09 14.20 5.86
CA VAL A 86 -1.77 15.45 5.48
C VAL A 86 -2.78 15.94 6.52
N GLY A 87 -2.93 15.24 7.64
CA GLY A 87 -3.81 15.64 8.75
C GLY A 87 -5.30 15.57 8.44
N VAL A 88 -5.73 14.59 7.63
CA VAL A 88 -7.16 14.32 7.37
C VAL A 88 -7.62 13.04 8.09
N ASP A 89 -8.90 12.71 7.99
CA ASP A 89 -9.47 11.49 8.60
C ASP A 89 -8.73 10.24 8.11
N ASP A 90 -8.15 9.51 9.07
CA ASP A 90 -7.35 8.31 8.86
C ASP A 90 -8.11 7.02 9.22
N ARG A 91 -9.43 7.09 9.40
CA ARG A 91 -10.26 5.91 9.64
C ARG A 91 -10.34 5.05 8.39
N LEU A 92 -9.96 3.79 8.55
CA LEU A 92 -10.10 2.74 7.55
C LEU A 92 -11.39 1.96 7.77
N ASP A 93 -11.84 1.27 6.72
CA ASP A 93 -12.96 0.35 6.83
C ASP A 93 -12.59 -0.83 7.78
N PRO A 94 -13.39 -1.08 8.83
CA PRO A 94 -13.09 -2.09 9.84
C PRO A 94 -13.11 -3.52 9.29
N ASP A 95 -13.92 -3.81 8.27
CA ASP A 95 -14.04 -5.16 7.70
C ASP A 95 -12.78 -5.50 6.89
N TRP A 96 -12.27 -4.53 6.12
CA TRP A 96 -10.97 -4.68 5.47
C TRP A 96 -9.83 -4.82 6.48
N CYS A 97 -9.88 -4.07 7.59
CA CYS A 97 -8.89 -4.20 8.65
C CYS A 97 -8.91 -5.59 9.29
N ALA A 98 -10.10 -6.13 9.60
CA ALA A 98 -10.26 -7.46 10.17
C ALA A 98 -9.75 -8.55 9.22
N MET A 99 -10.21 -8.53 7.96
CA MET A 99 -9.81 -9.49 6.94
C MET A 99 -8.29 -9.52 6.76
N PHE A 100 -7.65 -8.36 6.65
CA PHE A 100 -6.20 -8.30 6.47
C PHE A 100 -5.42 -8.64 7.74
N PHE A 101 -5.98 -8.38 8.93
CA PHE A 101 -5.38 -8.79 10.19
C PHE A 101 -5.38 -10.32 10.34
N GLU A 102 -6.45 -11.00 9.94
CA GLU A 102 -6.54 -12.47 9.99
C GLU A 102 -5.57 -13.17 9.03
N GLN A 103 -5.24 -12.53 7.90
CA GLN A 103 -4.28 -13.05 6.91
C GLN A 103 -2.82 -12.91 7.36
N LEU A 104 -2.56 -12.20 8.46
CA LEU A 104 -1.22 -12.02 9.00
C LEU A 104 -0.72 -13.33 9.64
N PRO A 105 0.55 -13.73 9.43
CA PRO A 105 1.10 -14.86 10.18
C PRO A 105 0.96 -14.65 11.68
N ALA A 106 0.67 -15.74 12.40
CA ALA A 106 0.52 -15.72 13.85
C ALA A 106 1.81 -15.25 14.55
N ASP A 107 2.96 -15.75 14.10
CA ASP A 107 4.27 -15.33 14.59
C ASP A 107 4.53 -13.85 14.27
N ARG A 108 4.99 -13.11 15.28
CA ARG A 108 5.15 -11.67 15.20
C ARG A 108 6.28 -11.20 14.32
N ASP A 109 7.34 -11.99 14.29
CA ASP A 109 8.60 -11.58 13.69
C ASP A 109 8.82 -12.14 12.29
N THR A 110 7.99 -13.11 11.85
CA THR A 110 8.05 -13.69 10.49
C THR A 110 8.15 -12.63 9.38
N ARG A 111 7.41 -11.52 9.49
CA ARG A 111 7.42 -10.48 8.45
C ARG A 111 8.58 -9.49 8.59
N SER A 112 8.97 -9.11 9.81
CA SER A 112 10.13 -8.23 10.01
C SER A 112 11.44 -8.94 9.64
N ALA A 113 11.51 -10.27 9.79
CA ALA A 113 12.63 -11.10 9.35
C ALA A 113 12.89 -11.02 7.82
N SER A 114 11.87 -10.67 7.03
CA SER A 114 12.05 -10.44 5.58
C SER A 114 12.84 -9.16 5.25
N GLY A 115 12.97 -8.23 6.21
CA GLY A 115 13.53 -6.89 6.03
C GLY A 115 12.62 -5.91 5.29
N MET A 116 11.46 -6.35 4.80
CA MET A 116 10.50 -5.49 4.09
C MET A 116 9.51 -4.77 5.02
N PHE A 117 9.35 -5.26 6.24
CA PHE A 117 8.44 -4.71 7.24
C PHE A 117 9.22 -4.24 8.46
N ALA A 118 8.81 -3.10 9.03
CA ALA A 118 9.26 -2.70 10.35
C ALA A 118 8.81 -3.71 11.41
N ALA A 119 9.50 -3.74 12.55
CA ALA A 119 9.10 -4.56 13.68
C ALA A 119 7.68 -4.18 14.14
N PRO A 120 6.85 -5.14 14.56
CA PRO A 120 5.53 -4.85 15.12
C PRO A 120 5.63 -3.88 16.31
N VAL A 121 4.70 -2.95 16.39
CA VAL A 121 4.58 -2.01 17.52
C VAL A 121 3.76 -2.68 18.63
N PRO A 122 4.18 -2.60 19.91
CA PRO A 122 3.36 -3.05 21.03
C PRO A 122 2.08 -2.22 21.16
N ILE A 123 0.95 -2.88 21.42
CA ILE A 123 -0.34 -2.23 21.65
C ILE A 123 -1.20 -3.07 22.60
N ASP A 124 -2.15 -2.45 23.27
CA ASP A 124 -3.09 -3.12 24.18
C ASP A 124 -3.99 -4.14 23.43
N ASP A 125 -4.33 -5.21 24.13
CA ASP A 125 -5.13 -6.32 23.58
C ASP A 125 -6.58 -5.93 23.30
N ASP A 126 -7.10 -4.88 23.92
CA ASP A 126 -8.43 -4.32 23.71
C ASP A 126 -8.48 -3.24 22.62
N ALA A 127 -7.33 -2.91 22.00
CA ALA A 127 -7.27 -1.95 20.91
C ALA A 127 -8.18 -2.33 19.73
N ASP A 128 -8.65 -1.31 19.02
CA ASP A 128 -9.50 -1.51 17.84
C ASP A 128 -8.74 -2.26 16.71
N ILE A 129 -9.50 -2.84 15.78
CA ILE A 129 -8.94 -3.72 14.74
C ILE A 129 -7.99 -3.01 13.77
N GLN A 130 -8.25 -1.73 13.45
CA GLN A 130 -7.36 -0.93 12.62
C GLN A 130 -6.02 -0.73 13.36
N SER A 131 -6.06 -0.37 14.64
CA SER A 131 -4.86 -0.23 15.46
C SER A 131 -4.04 -1.50 15.53
N LYS A 132 -4.70 -2.65 15.75
CA LYS A 132 -4.07 -3.97 15.76
C LYS A 132 -3.39 -4.28 14.43
N LEU A 133 -4.06 -4.06 13.29
CA LEU A 133 -3.50 -4.24 11.95
C LEU A 133 -2.25 -3.37 11.74
N LEU A 134 -2.37 -2.07 11.99
CA LEU A 134 -1.29 -1.11 11.79
C LEU A 134 -0.06 -1.43 12.65
N ALA A 135 -0.28 -1.69 13.94
CA ALA A 135 0.77 -2.07 14.88
C ALA A 135 1.47 -3.37 14.42
N ARG A 136 0.70 -4.35 13.94
CA ARG A 136 1.23 -5.62 13.42
C ARG A 136 2.05 -5.48 12.14
N LEU A 137 1.85 -4.37 11.42
CA LEU A 137 2.61 -3.97 10.23
C LEU A 137 3.69 -2.93 10.56
N GLY A 138 3.94 -2.65 11.85
CA GLY A 138 5.00 -1.75 12.32
C GLY A 138 4.69 -0.26 12.17
N ARG A 139 3.41 0.11 12.07
CA ARG A 139 2.97 1.52 12.06
C ARG A 139 2.65 1.95 13.48
N ASP A 140 3.25 3.05 13.89
CA ASP A 140 3.06 3.64 15.22
C ASP A 140 1.98 4.73 15.18
N ARG A 141 0.86 4.60 15.87
CA ARG A 141 -0.16 5.68 15.84
C ARG A 141 0.30 6.95 16.59
N SER A 142 1.29 6.85 17.47
CA SER A 142 1.83 7.99 18.22
C SER A 142 2.80 8.85 17.44
N TRP A 143 3.24 8.43 16.24
CA TRP A 143 4.10 9.27 15.42
C TRP A 143 3.31 10.51 14.95
N GLU A 144 3.76 11.67 15.38
CA GLU A 144 3.34 12.94 14.83
C GLU A 144 4.18 13.22 13.59
N ALA A 145 3.53 13.56 12.47
CA ALA A 145 4.25 14.11 11.33
C ALA A 145 4.93 15.40 11.82
N ARG A 146 6.27 15.45 11.76
CA ARG A 146 7.05 16.59 12.25
C ARG A 146 6.40 17.88 11.75
N ALA A 147 5.94 18.73 12.68
CA ALA A 147 5.40 20.06 12.41
C ALA A 147 6.49 21.07 11.97
N ASP A 148 7.49 20.61 11.22
CA ASP A 148 8.60 21.41 10.70
C ASP A 148 8.43 21.67 9.21
N ALA A 149 7.29 22.23 8.82
CA ALA A 149 7.16 22.96 7.57
C ALA A 149 6.23 24.14 7.83
N LYS A 150 6.84 25.29 8.12
CA LYS A 150 6.16 26.59 8.19
C LYS A 150 5.32 26.76 6.93
N ALA A 151 4.00 26.58 7.05
CA ALA A 151 3.08 26.78 5.95
C ALA A 151 3.32 28.19 5.37
N PRO A 152 3.52 28.34 4.04
CA PRO A 152 3.62 29.67 3.46
C PRO A 152 2.32 30.43 3.74
N LYS A 153 2.45 31.65 4.28
CA LYS A 153 1.32 32.55 4.49
C LYS A 153 0.56 32.67 3.15
N ARG A 154 -0.70 32.27 3.12
CA ARG A 154 -1.59 32.55 1.99
C ARG A 154 -1.64 34.06 1.79
N ALA A 155 -1.18 34.55 0.65
CA ALA A 155 -1.46 35.92 0.23
C ALA A 155 -2.96 36.03 -0.07
N PRO A 156 -3.61 37.16 0.27
CA PRO A 156 -5.01 37.37 -0.07
C PRO A 156 -5.20 37.37 -1.59
N PHE A 157 -6.25 36.68 -2.04
CA PHE A 157 -6.67 36.62 -3.42
C PHE A 157 -7.31 37.98 -3.78
N GLU A 158 -6.57 38.84 -4.48
CA GLU A 158 -7.16 40.00 -5.15
C GLU A 158 -7.66 39.55 -6.52
N GLY A 159 -8.98 39.56 -6.69
CA GLY A 159 -9.65 39.16 -7.90
C GLY A 159 -9.50 40.18 -9.04
N LEU A 160 -9.65 39.67 -10.25
CA LEU A 160 -10.02 40.41 -11.46
C LEU A 160 -10.87 39.50 -12.35
#